data_AF-A0AAP0C2V8-F1
#
_entry.id   AF-A0AAP0C2V8-F1
#
_cell.length_a   1.000
_cell.length_b   1.000
_cell.length_c   1.000
_cell.angle_alpha   90.00
_cell.angle_beta   90.00
_cell.angle_gamma   90.00
#
_symmetry.space_group_name_H-M   'P 1'
#
loop_
_entity.id
_entity.type
_entity.pdbx_description
1 polymer ?
#
loop_
_entity_poly.entity_id
_entity_poly.type
_entity_poly.pdbx_seq_one_letter_code
_entity_poly.pdbx_strand_id
1 'polypeptide(L)'
;MEIHPLSRMKQSGGEAAAFFLTEEIRKYAGIKPNRLEKQNFMGANGTFASIGHGCFSMKEELEEYMNYDVGDFCKDDWKQAQKLMVHGCDPLPRRRCFARSPKLYTQPLPISESIWSLPDDRNVRWSGYRCKNFSCLAGNRTGKGFFKCSDCFNFTNQTEFKFHPVLKQSSDFSMEEVLKIKNRGIRIGLDFSTGTGTFAARMKELDVTIISATVNLGAPFSETIALRGLLPLYLTINQRLPFFDNTLDIIHSTRFLDGWIDIVLLDFVLYDWDRVLRPGGLLWIDSFFCKKKDLGVYLDGFGTMKPPAAPES
;
A
#
# COMPACT_ATOMS: atom_id res chain seq x y z
N MET A 1 -24.47 27.06 -16.98
CA MET A 1 -23.49 26.04 -16.52
C MET A 1 -24.06 24.70 -16.95
N GLU A 2 -23.54 24.11 -18.02
CA GLU A 2 -24.04 22.82 -18.51
C GLU A 2 -23.73 21.74 -17.46
N ILE A 3 -24.77 21.07 -16.99
CA ILE A 3 -24.66 20.00 -16.00
C ILE A 3 -24.02 18.80 -16.70
N HIS A 4 -22.81 18.42 -16.26
CA HIS A 4 -22.08 17.28 -16.81
C HIS A 4 -22.98 16.03 -16.80
N PRO A 5 -23.03 15.21 -17.86
CA PRO A 5 -23.96 14.07 -17.96
C PRO A 5 -23.94 13.13 -16.75
N LEU A 6 -22.76 12.93 -16.14
CA LEU A 6 -22.56 12.12 -14.93
C LEU A 6 -23.23 12.68 -13.66
N SER A 7 -23.58 13.98 -13.63
CA SER A 7 -24.21 14.62 -12.46
C SER A 7 -25.70 14.31 -12.32
N ARG A 8 -26.36 13.80 -13.38
CA ARG A 8 -27.81 13.53 -13.36
C ARG A 8 -28.18 12.15 -12.83
N MET A 9 -27.17 11.33 -12.56
CA MET A 9 -27.34 9.90 -12.51
C MET A 9 -27.01 9.50 -11.05
N LYS A 10 -28.04 9.14 -10.28
CA LYS A 10 -27.89 8.52 -8.96
C LYS A 10 -27.25 7.14 -9.18
N GLN A 11 -25.98 7.08 -9.52
CA GLN A 11 -25.36 5.83 -10.00
C GLN A 11 -24.73 5.07 -8.86
N SER A 12 -25.14 3.82 -8.74
CA SER A 12 -24.25 2.78 -8.24
C SER A 12 -23.01 2.74 -9.14
N GLY A 13 -21.80 2.56 -8.58
CA GLY A 13 -20.56 2.58 -9.36
C GLY A 13 -20.46 1.56 -10.51
N GLY A 14 -21.43 0.63 -10.63
CA GLY A 14 -21.57 -0.26 -11.79
C GLY A 14 -22.08 0.42 -13.06
N GLU A 15 -22.91 1.47 -12.97
CA GLU A 15 -23.47 2.11 -14.18
C GLU A 15 -22.46 3.02 -14.90
N ALA A 16 -21.51 3.63 -14.18
CA ALA A 16 -20.53 4.52 -14.78
C ALA A 16 -19.51 3.75 -15.66
N ALA A 17 -19.14 2.53 -15.27
CA ALA A 17 -18.29 1.67 -16.09
C ALA A 17 -18.96 1.28 -17.42
N ALA A 18 -20.29 1.21 -17.47
CA ALA A 18 -21.04 0.86 -18.69
C ALA A 18 -20.89 1.89 -19.82
N PHE A 19 -20.40 3.10 -19.51
CA PHE A 19 -20.15 4.14 -20.51
C PHE A 19 -19.02 3.77 -21.50
N PHE A 20 -18.02 3.01 -21.06
CA PHE A 20 -16.90 2.64 -21.92
C PHE A 20 -17.32 1.59 -22.94
N LEU A 21 -16.76 1.62 -24.16
CA LEU A 21 -16.99 0.57 -25.18
C LEU A 21 -16.02 -0.60 -25.02
N THR A 22 -14.78 -0.31 -24.65
CA THR A 22 -13.71 -1.30 -24.45
C THR A 22 -13.98 -2.13 -23.21
N GLU A 23 -14.12 -3.45 -23.39
CA GLU A 23 -14.39 -4.40 -22.31
C GLU A 23 -13.37 -4.30 -21.18
N GLU A 24 -12.09 -4.15 -21.50
CA GLU A 24 -11.02 -4.06 -20.51
C GLU A 24 -11.14 -2.82 -19.63
N ILE A 25 -11.59 -1.70 -20.19
CA ILE A 25 -11.84 -0.49 -19.41
C ILE A 25 -13.06 -0.71 -18.50
N ARG A 26 -14.11 -1.41 -18.97
CA ARG A 26 -15.26 -1.76 -18.11
C ARG A 26 -14.84 -2.66 -16.96
N LYS A 27 -14.01 -3.67 -17.25
CA LYS A 27 -13.44 -4.58 -16.25
C LYS A 27 -12.59 -3.82 -15.25
N TYR A 28 -11.72 -2.92 -15.68
CA TYR A 28 -10.92 -2.13 -14.76
C TYR A 28 -11.77 -1.16 -13.93
N ALA A 29 -12.63 -0.36 -14.57
CA ALA A 29 -13.42 0.69 -13.92
C ALA A 29 -14.51 0.18 -12.96
N GLY A 30 -15.02 -1.04 -13.17
CA GLY A 30 -16.06 -1.62 -12.33
C GLY A 30 -15.58 -1.88 -10.89
N ILE A 31 -16.50 -1.84 -9.92
CA ILE A 31 -16.21 -2.22 -8.53
C ILE A 31 -15.78 -3.68 -8.46
N LYS A 32 -14.75 -3.98 -7.68
CA LYS A 32 -14.26 -5.34 -7.42
C LYS A 32 -14.73 -5.78 -6.04
N PRO A 33 -15.78 -6.63 -5.93
CA PRO A 33 -16.32 -7.01 -4.63
C PRO A 33 -15.32 -7.88 -3.85
N ASN A 34 -15.31 -7.74 -2.53
CA ASN A 34 -14.45 -8.59 -1.71
C ASN A 34 -14.97 -10.05 -1.73
N ARG A 35 -14.10 -11.03 -2.01
CA ARG A 35 -14.47 -12.47 -2.12
C ARG A 35 -15.05 -13.10 -0.85
N LEU A 36 -14.88 -12.44 0.30
CA LEU A 36 -15.38 -12.91 1.60
C LEU A 36 -16.65 -12.19 2.05
N GLU A 37 -17.20 -11.28 1.24
CA GLU A 37 -18.37 -10.44 1.57
C GLU A 37 -18.23 -9.68 2.90
N LYS A 38 -16.99 -9.47 3.33
CA LYS A 38 -16.60 -8.70 4.51
C LYS A 38 -15.79 -7.49 4.08
N GLN A 39 -15.75 -6.47 4.93
CA GLN A 39 -14.83 -5.35 4.73
C GLN A 39 -13.38 -5.85 4.61
N ASN A 40 -12.64 -5.28 3.68
CA ASN A 40 -11.21 -5.49 3.56
C ASN A 40 -10.48 -4.79 4.73
N PHE A 41 -9.17 -4.98 4.83
CA PHE A 41 -8.37 -4.43 5.91
C PHE A 41 -8.32 -2.90 5.96
N MET A 42 -8.69 -2.23 4.87
CA MET A 42 -8.79 -0.77 4.79
C MET A 42 -10.20 -0.26 5.19
N GLY A 43 -11.13 -1.17 5.52
CA GLY A 43 -12.50 -0.84 5.91
C GLY A 43 -13.49 -0.72 4.75
N ALA A 44 -13.13 -1.09 3.53
CA ALA A 44 -14.00 -0.98 2.35
C ALA A 44 -14.67 -2.32 1.98
N ASN A 45 -15.90 -2.26 1.45
CA ASN A 45 -16.70 -3.43 1.03
C ASN A 45 -16.27 -4.02 -0.34
N GLY A 46 -15.38 -3.32 -1.03
CA GLY A 46 -14.83 -3.71 -2.32
C GLY A 46 -13.67 -2.78 -2.68
N THR A 47 -13.01 -3.07 -3.78
CA THR A 47 -11.96 -2.25 -4.36
C THR A 47 -12.52 -1.41 -5.50
N PHE A 48 -12.15 -0.14 -5.54
CA PHE A 48 -12.62 0.87 -6.49
C PHE A 48 -11.43 1.37 -7.30
N ALA A 49 -11.47 1.22 -8.62
CA ALA A 49 -10.36 1.66 -9.47
C ALA A 49 -10.15 3.19 -9.41
N SER A 50 -8.90 3.61 -9.60
CA SER A 50 -8.45 5.01 -9.66
C SER A 50 -8.79 5.67 -11.00
N ILE A 51 -10.08 5.65 -11.37
CA ILE A 51 -10.63 6.46 -12.46
C ILE A 51 -11.67 7.37 -11.82
N GLY A 52 -11.63 8.66 -12.15
CA GLY A 52 -12.32 9.77 -11.45
C GLY A 52 -13.80 9.59 -11.06
N HIS A 53 -14.49 8.53 -11.51
CA HIS A 53 -15.78 8.06 -11.00
C HIS A 53 -15.85 7.92 -9.48
N GLY A 54 -14.77 7.48 -8.81
CA GLY A 54 -14.72 7.43 -7.35
C GLY A 54 -14.88 8.83 -6.72
N CYS A 55 -14.23 9.83 -7.33
CA CYS A 55 -14.37 11.23 -6.92
C CYS A 55 -15.77 11.80 -7.19
N PHE A 56 -16.39 11.45 -8.33
CA PHE A 56 -17.75 11.88 -8.62
C PHE A 56 -18.78 11.24 -7.67
N SER A 57 -18.61 9.96 -7.33
CA SER A 57 -19.49 9.23 -6.42
C SER A 57 -19.39 9.73 -4.98
N MET A 58 -18.24 10.29 -4.58
CA MET A 58 -17.97 10.86 -3.26
C MET A 58 -17.87 12.38 -3.31
N LYS A 59 -18.79 13.01 -4.04
CA LYS A 59 -18.80 14.46 -4.27
C LYS A 59 -18.75 15.24 -2.95
N GLU A 60 -19.62 14.90 -2.00
CA GLU A 60 -19.73 15.62 -0.72
C GLU A 60 -18.42 15.55 0.07
N GLU A 61 -17.84 14.35 0.17
CA GLU A 61 -16.56 14.14 0.84
C GLU A 61 -15.40 14.87 0.17
N LEU A 62 -15.40 14.93 -1.16
CA LEU A 62 -14.38 15.62 -1.93
C LEU A 62 -14.50 17.14 -1.83
N GLU A 63 -15.73 17.67 -1.84
CA GLU A 63 -16.00 19.09 -1.61
C GLU A 63 -15.56 19.50 -0.20
N GLU A 64 -15.80 18.66 0.82
CA GLU A 64 -15.29 18.90 2.18
C GLU A 64 -13.76 18.91 2.24
N TYR A 65 -13.10 17.95 1.57
CA TYR A 65 -11.63 17.87 1.48
C TYR A 65 -11.01 19.09 0.77
N MET A 66 -11.70 19.62 -0.25
CA MET A 66 -11.28 20.78 -1.02
C MET A 66 -11.74 22.12 -0.44
N ASN A 67 -12.48 22.12 0.68
CA ASN A 67 -12.92 23.31 1.36
C ASN A 67 -11.83 23.85 2.30
N TYR A 68 -11.00 24.74 1.76
CA TYR A 68 -9.93 25.46 2.44
C TYR A 68 -9.70 26.84 1.78
N ASP A 69 -9.11 27.75 2.53
CA ASP A 69 -8.67 29.04 1.99
C ASP A 69 -7.29 28.92 1.34
N VAL A 70 -7.14 29.49 0.14
CA VAL A 70 -5.88 29.45 -0.60
C VAL A 70 -4.79 30.17 0.20
N GLY A 71 -3.66 29.50 0.41
CA GLY A 71 -2.53 30.02 1.18
C GLY A 71 -2.66 29.85 2.68
N ASP A 72 -3.78 29.34 3.21
CA ASP A 72 -3.91 28.96 4.62
C ASP A 72 -3.43 27.51 4.85
N PHE A 73 -3.52 27.03 6.10
CA PHE A 73 -3.26 25.65 6.46
C PHE A 73 -4.43 24.73 6.12
N CYS A 74 -4.13 23.60 5.48
CA CYS A 74 -5.12 22.56 5.25
C CYS A 74 -5.70 22.07 6.58
N LYS A 75 -6.95 21.59 6.55
CA LYS A 75 -7.53 20.87 7.67
C LYS A 75 -6.72 19.62 7.98
N ASP A 76 -6.80 19.17 9.22
CA ASP A 76 -6.17 17.94 9.66
C ASP A 76 -7.03 16.72 9.33
N ASP A 77 -7.15 16.44 8.04
CA ASP A 77 -8.17 15.59 7.45
C ASP A 77 -7.59 14.34 6.77
N TRP A 78 -6.46 13.83 7.26
CA TRP A 78 -5.78 12.66 6.68
C TRP A 78 -6.70 11.43 6.57
N LYS A 79 -7.64 11.26 7.51
CA LYS A 79 -8.65 10.19 7.44
C LYS A 79 -9.61 10.35 6.26
N GLN A 80 -10.03 11.58 5.98
CA GLN A 80 -10.90 11.90 4.87
C GLN A 80 -10.16 11.69 3.55
N ALA A 81 -8.91 12.15 3.46
CA ALA A 81 -8.04 11.91 2.32
C ALA A 81 -7.88 10.41 2.05
N GLN A 82 -7.56 9.62 3.08
CA GLN A 82 -7.43 8.17 2.95
C GLN A 82 -8.75 7.50 2.56
N LYS A 83 -9.88 7.93 3.13
CA LYS A 83 -11.22 7.44 2.77
C LYS A 83 -11.45 7.65 1.28
N LEU A 84 -11.21 8.86 0.77
CA LEU A 84 -11.32 9.16 -0.66
C LEU A 84 -10.44 8.23 -1.51
N MET A 85 -9.16 8.06 -1.15
CA MET A 85 -8.22 7.19 -1.88
C MET A 85 -8.63 5.71 -1.88
N VAL A 86 -9.06 5.18 -0.73
CA VAL A 86 -9.49 3.78 -0.56
C VAL A 86 -10.75 3.49 -1.38
N HIS A 87 -11.61 4.49 -1.56
CA HIS A 87 -12.83 4.41 -2.35
C HIS A 87 -12.66 4.88 -3.81
N GLY A 88 -11.42 4.96 -4.31
CA GLY A 88 -11.13 5.17 -5.73
C GLY A 88 -11.16 6.62 -6.19
N CYS A 89 -11.31 7.58 -5.27
CA CYS A 89 -11.02 8.99 -5.58
C CYS A 89 -9.51 9.24 -5.43
N ASP A 90 -8.77 8.79 -6.43
CA ASP A 90 -7.32 8.93 -6.50
C ASP A 90 -6.85 9.07 -7.96
N PRO A 91 -5.82 9.90 -8.28
CA PRO A 91 -5.10 10.77 -7.37
C PRO A 91 -5.98 11.89 -6.79
N LEU A 92 -5.78 12.22 -5.52
CA LEU A 92 -6.46 13.36 -4.91
C LEU A 92 -6.05 14.67 -5.61
N PRO A 93 -6.99 15.63 -5.78
CA PRO A 93 -6.66 16.94 -6.31
C PRO A 93 -5.60 17.65 -5.44
N ARG A 94 -4.66 18.32 -6.09
CA ARG A 94 -3.65 19.12 -5.38
C ARG A 94 -4.32 20.26 -4.64
N ARG A 95 -4.00 20.42 -3.35
CA ARG A 95 -4.49 21.53 -2.54
C ARG A 95 -3.55 22.72 -2.61
N ARG A 96 -4.11 23.94 -2.63
CA ARG A 96 -3.38 25.21 -2.52
C ARG A 96 -3.35 25.73 -1.08
N CYS A 97 -3.19 24.82 -0.11
CA CYS A 97 -3.03 25.11 1.31
C CYS A 97 -1.76 24.41 1.84
N PHE A 98 -1.21 24.90 2.94
CA PHE A 98 -0.02 24.34 3.56
C PHE A 98 -0.38 23.12 4.42
N ALA A 99 0.37 22.03 4.26
CA ALA A 99 0.25 20.88 5.15
C ALA A 99 0.66 21.27 6.57
N ARG A 100 -0.12 20.83 7.57
CA ARG A 100 0.20 21.09 8.97
C ARG A 100 1.36 20.23 9.43
N SER A 101 2.37 20.86 10.02
CA SER A 101 3.45 20.17 10.72
C SER A 101 3.03 19.76 12.15
N PRO A 102 3.77 18.82 12.79
CA PRO A 102 3.66 18.59 14.23
C PRO A 102 3.96 19.86 15.02
N LYS A 103 3.26 20.07 16.14
CA LYS A 103 3.40 21.30 16.96
C LYS A 103 4.80 21.47 17.57
N LEU A 104 5.46 20.36 17.89
CA LEU A 104 6.72 20.33 18.64
C LEU A 104 7.81 19.60 17.84
N TYR A 105 7.90 19.88 16.54
CA TYR A 105 8.83 19.22 15.64
C TYR A 105 10.28 19.28 16.18
N THR A 106 10.93 18.12 16.18
CA THR A 106 12.35 17.96 16.48
C THR A 106 13.04 17.36 15.26
N GLN A 107 14.31 17.73 15.06
CA GLN A 107 15.09 17.16 13.98
C GLN A 107 15.16 15.62 14.16
N PRO A 108 14.81 14.83 13.12
CA PRO A 108 14.92 13.37 13.19
C PRO A 108 16.37 12.94 13.42
N LEU A 109 16.53 11.76 14.02
CA LEU A 109 17.84 11.16 14.26
C LEU A 109 18.58 10.92 12.94
N PRO A 110 19.93 10.94 12.93
CA PRO A 110 20.72 10.50 11.79
C PRO A 110 20.37 9.06 11.39
N ILE A 111 20.60 8.73 10.11
CA ILE A 111 20.22 7.42 9.56
C ILE A 111 20.84 6.23 10.31
N SER A 112 22.04 6.40 10.86
CA SER A 112 22.75 5.38 11.65
C SER A 112 22.01 4.98 12.92
N GLU A 113 21.17 5.86 13.45
CA GLU A 113 20.42 5.65 14.70
C GLU A 113 18.92 5.45 14.42
N SER A 114 18.36 6.18 13.46
CA SER A 114 16.93 6.23 13.21
C SER A 114 16.31 4.89 12.77
N ILE A 115 17.08 4.03 12.09
CA ILE A 115 16.55 2.81 11.45
C ILE A 115 15.93 1.85 12.46
N TRP A 116 16.53 1.68 13.65
CA TRP A 116 16.08 0.72 14.67
C TRP A 116 15.67 1.36 16.00
N SER A 117 15.72 2.68 16.10
CA SER A 117 15.21 3.43 17.25
C SER A 117 13.71 3.65 17.16
N LEU A 118 13.04 3.73 18.32
CA LEU A 118 11.68 4.25 18.39
C LEU A 118 11.68 5.75 18.03
N PRO A 119 10.87 6.22 17.07
CA PRO A 119 10.83 7.64 16.74
C PRO A 119 10.31 8.51 17.88
N ASP A 120 10.63 9.81 17.84
CA ASP A 120 10.11 10.80 18.78
C ASP A 120 8.62 11.05 18.54
N ASP A 121 7.80 10.87 19.58
CA ASP A 121 6.35 11.10 19.57
C ASP A 121 5.99 12.50 19.05
N ARG A 122 6.83 13.51 19.30
CA ARG A 122 6.57 14.89 18.94
C ARG A 122 6.56 15.15 17.43
N ASN A 123 7.14 14.23 16.65
CA ASN A 123 7.21 14.33 15.19
C ASN A 123 6.00 13.73 14.48
N VAL A 124 5.00 13.26 15.22
CA VAL A 124 3.76 12.72 14.67
C VAL A 124 2.57 13.57 15.08
N ARG A 125 1.62 13.74 14.15
CA ARG A 125 0.33 14.36 14.44
C ARG A 125 -0.65 13.26 14.90
N TRP A 126 -0.83 13.14 16.20
CA TRP A 126 -1.62 12.07 16.83
C TRP A 126 -3.15 12.25 16.72
N SER A 127 -3.62 13.27 16.03
CA SER A 127 -5.04 13.52 15.77
C SER A 127 -5.64 12.38 14.95
N GLY A 128 -6.82 11.93 15.36
CA GLY A 128 -7.51 10.81 14.71
C GLY A 128 -6.97 9.40 15.08
N TYR A 129 -5.79 9.25 15.67
CA TYR A 129 -5.33 7.96 16.17
C TYR A 129 -5.85 7.67 17.58
N ARG A 130 -6.07 6.39 17.91
CA ARG A 130 -6.45 5.97 19.26
C ARG A 130 -5.27 6.12 20.23
N CYS A 131 -4.10 5.64 19.82
CA CYS A 131 -2.86 5.88 20.55
C CYS A 131 -2.34 7.31 20.32
N LYS A 132 -1.67 7.87 21.33
CA LYS A 132 -1.10 9.23 21.33
C LYS A 132 0.42 9.28 21.45
N ASN A 133 1.05 8.11 21.46
CA ASN A 133 2.49 7.92 21.47
C ASN A 133 2.82 6.51 20.96
N PHE A 134 4.09 6.31 20.61
CA PHE A 134 4.62 5.04 20.13
C PHE A 134 4.63 3.96 21.22
N SER A 135 4.79 4.33 22.50
CA SER A 135 4.70 3.38 23.62
C SER A 135 3.31 2.73 23.71
N CYS A 136 2.23 3.48 23.47
CA CYS A 136 0.87 2.93 23.37
C CYS A 136 0.75 1.95 22.19
N LEU A 137 1.32 2.28 21.03
CA LEU A 137 1.29 1.40 19.86
C LEU A 137 2.06 0.10 20.11
N ALA A 138 3.22 0.17 20.76
CA ALA A 138 4.03 -0.99 21.13
C ALA A 138 3.37 -1.85 22.23
N GLY A 139 2.67 -1.22 23.17
CA GLY A 139 2.03 -1.88 24.32
C GLY A 139 0.63 -2.42 24.05
N ASN A 140 -0.07 -1.97 23.00
CA ASN A 140 -1.45 -2.36 22.70
C ASN A 140 -1.53 -3.76 22.06
N ARG A 141 -1.18 -4.78 22.85
CA ARG A 141 -1.47 -6.17 22.54
C ARG A 141 -2.96 -6.40 22.79
N THR A 142 -3.74 -6.43 21.70
CA THR A 142 -5.13 -6.90 21.59
C THR A 142 -6.29 -5.90 21.72
N GLY A 143 -7.06 -5.85 20.64
CA GLY A 143 -8.52 -5.67 20.63
C GLY A 143 -9.07 -6.41 19.40
N LYS A 144 -10.25 -7.05 19.52
CA LYS A 144 -10.90 -7.80 18.41
C LYS A 144 -10.95 -6.95 17.14
N GLY A 145 -10.25 -7.37 16.09
CA GLY A 145 -10.25 -6.71 14.77
C GLY A 145 -8.85 -6.48 14.22
N PHE A 146 -8.46 -7.32 13.25
CA PHE A 146 -7.42 -7.10 12.24
C PHE A 146 -6.01 -6.66 12.69
N PHE A 147 -5.10 -7.61 12.92
CA PHE A 147 -3.70 -7.32 13.26
C PHE A 147 -2.73 -7.95 12.24
N LYS A 148 -2.68 -7.42 11.01
CA LYS A 148 -1.59 -7.74 10.07
C LYS A 148 -0.21 -7.28 10.57
N CYS A 149 -0.15 -6.57 11.71
CA CYS A 149 1.02 -5.83 12.18
C CYS A 149 1.24 -5.89 13.73
N SER A 150 1.07 -7.05 14.38
CA SER A 150 1.04 -7.19 15.87
C SER A 150 2.25 -6.61 16.61
N ASP A 151 3.42 -6.65 15.99
CA ASP A 151 4.68 -6.28 16.61
C ASP A 151 5.43 -5.19 15.82
N CYS A 152 4.74 -4.50 14.92
CA CYS A 152 5.37 -3.56 13.98
C CYS A 152 6.04 -2.34 14.64
N PHE A 153 5.62 -1.97 15.85
CA PHE A 153 6.17 -0.84 16.60
C PHE A 153 7.18 -1.26 17.68
N ASN A 154 7.50 -2.55 17.79
CA ASN A 154 8.56 -3.05 18.65
C ASN A 154 9.83 -3.25 17.84
N PHE A 155 10.68 -2.22 17.70
CA PHE A 155 11.90 -2.30 16.89
C PHE A 155 13.05 -3.05 17.55
N THR A 156 13.06 -3.13 18.88
CA THR A 156 14.17 -3.74 19.66
C THR A 156 14.25 -5.25 19.44
N ASN A 157 13.11 -5.93 19.34
CA ASN A 157 13.04 -7.37 19.06
C ASN A 157 13.16 -7.70 17.56
N GLN A 158 13.12 -6.70 16.68
CA GLN A 158 13.19 -6.88 15.22
C GLN A 158 14.62 -6.96 14.70
N THR A 159 15.60 -6.66 15.56
CA THR A 159 17.00 -7.07 15.36
C THR A 159 17.11 -8.61 15.20
N GLU A 160 16.19 -9.34 15.85
CA GLU A 160 15.94 -10.77 15.69
C GLU A 160 14.59 -11.06 14.99
N PHE A 161 14.34 -10.48 13.80
CA PHE A 161 13.37 -11.06 12.88
C PHE A 161 13.90 -12.43 12.38
N LYS A 162 13.94 -13.41 13.28
CA LYS A 162 13.75 -14.80 12.90
C LYS A 162 12.33 -14.83 12.36
N PHE A 163 12.17 -15.16 11.08
CA PHE A 163 10.92 -15.73 10.58
C PHE A 163 10.35 -16.59 11.71
N HIS A 164 9.15 -16.28 12.20
CA HIS A 164 8.55 -17.06 13.28
C HIS A 164 8.74 -18.53 12.93
N PRO A 165 9.43 -19.34 13.75
CA PRO A 165 9.65 -20.76 13.47
C PRO A 165 8.36 -21.49 13.81
N VAL A 166 7.29 -21.17 13.10
CA VAL A 166 6.09 -21.98 13.05
C VAL A 166 6.21 -22.74 11.74
N LEU A 167 6.72 -23.97 11.89
CA LEU A 167 6.98 -25.01 10.89
C LEU A 167 8.44 -25.01 10.38
N LYS A 168 9.27 -25.88 10.98
CA LYS A 168 10.61 -26.32 10.51
C LYS A 168 10.56 -27.07 9.16
N GLN A 169 9.69 -26.66 8.25
CA GLN A 169 9.46 -27.28 6.95
C GLN A 169 9.10 -26.27 5.84
N SER A 170 9.29 -24.96 6.06
CA SER A 170 9.10 -23.94 5.02
C SER A 170 10.43 -23.53 4.40
N SER A 171 10.41 -23.38 3.08
CA SER A 171 11.47 -22.83 2.25
C SER A 171 11.63 -21.32 2.51
N ASP A 172 12.19 -20.97 3.67
CA ASP A 172 12.44 -19.57 4.02
C ASP A 172 13.79 -19.16 3.41
N PHE A 173 13.75 -18.31 2.38
CA PHE A 173 14.96 -17.72 1.79
C PHE A 173 15.44 -16.55 2.65
N SER A 174 16.73 -16.53 2.98
CA SER A 174 17.36 -15.34 3.57
C SER A 174 17.48 -14.21 2.54
N MET A 175 17.57 -12.96 3.01
CA MET A 175 17.76 -11.81 2.12
C MET A 175 19.05 -11.96 1.32
N GLU A 176 20.12 -12.46 1.94
CA GLU A 176 21.40 -12.69 1.29
C GLU A 176 21.30 -13.75 0.19
N GLU A 177 20.49 -14.80 0.37
CA GLU A 177 20.23 -15.80 -0.67
C GLU A 177 19.46 -15.18 -1.84
N VAL A 178 18.41 -14.39 -1.57
CA VAL A 178 17.66 -13.70 -2.62
C VAL A 178 18.56 -12.74 -3.41
N LEU A 179 19.41 -11.98 -2.72
CA LEU A 179 20.37 -11.09 -3.38
C LEU A 179 21.41 -11.85 -4.22
N LYS A 180 21.78 -13.07 -3.82
CA LYS A 180 22.70 -13.93 -4.59
C LYS A 180 22.08 -14.48 -5.87
N ILE A 181 20.75 -14.66 -5.96
CA ILE A 181 20.07 -15.11 -7.19
C ILE A 181 20.46 -14.26 -8.40
N LYS A 182 20.70 -12.95 -8.18
CA LYS A 182 21.11 -12.00 -9.21
C LYS A 182 22.54 -11.50 -9.07
N ASN A 183 23.42 -12.22 -8.37
CA ASN A 183 24.80 -11.81 -8.11
C ASN A 183 24.90 -10.35 -7.61
N ARG A 184 24.02 -9.96 -6.67
CA ARG A 184 23.87 -8.60 -6.13
C ARG A 184 23.42 -7.51 -7.13
N GLY A 185 22.76 -7.89 -8.23
CA GLY A 185 22.17 -6.93 -9.18
C GLY A 185 20.91 -6.21 -8.69
N ILE A 186 20.39 -6.55 -7.51
CA ILE A 186 19.18 -5.94 -6.93
C ILE A 186 19.60 -4.68 -6.18
N ARG A 187 19.08 -3.51 -6.59
CA ARG A 187 19.47 -2.20 -6.05
C ARG A 187 18.27 -1.35 -5.66
N ILE A 188 17.17 -1.48 -6.40
CA ILE A 188 15.94 -0.72 -6.17
C ILE A 188 14.72 -1.63 -6.20
N GLY A 189 13.78 -1.39 -5.28
CA GLY A 189 12.57 -2.20 -5.21
C GLY A 189 11.42 -1.53 -4.48
N LEU A 190 10.29 -2.25 -4.48
CA LEU A 190 9.05 -1.86 -3.83
C LEU A 190 8.65 -2.93 -2.82
N ASP A 191 8.32 -2.52 -1.60
CA ASP A 191 7.71 -3.36 -0.58
C ASP A 191 6.23 -3.01 -0.47
N PHE A 192 5.37 -3.92 -0.95
CA PHE A 192 3.92 -3.80 -0.88
C PHE A 192 3.36 -4.54 0.33
N SER A 193 4.00 -4.38 1.48
CA SER A 193 3.61 -5.04 2.73
C SER A 193 2.96 -4.06 3.72
N THR A 194 2.13 -4.57 4.62
CA THR A 194 1.64 -3.75 5.74
C THR A 194 2.68 -3.74 6.85
N GLY A 195 3.22 -2.57 7.20
CA GLY A 195 4.32 -2.51 8.14
C GLY A 195 4.85 -1.11 8.42
N THR A 196 5.87 -1.07 9.28
CA THR A 196 6.65 0.14 9.62
C THR A 196 7.92 0.26 8.78
N GLY A 197 8.03 -0.48 7.66
CA GLY A 197 9.18 -0.43 6.74
C GLY A 197 10.35 -1.33 7.13
N THR A 198 10.12 -2.40 7.91
CA THR A 198 11.22 -3.25 8.40
C THR A 198 11.96 -4.01 7.31
N PHE A 199 11.27 -4.46 6.26
CA PHE A 199 11.94 -5.04 5.09
C PHE A 199 12.86 -3.99 4.41
N ALA A 200 12.34 -2.77 4.22
CA ALA A 200 13.14 -1.67 3.66
C ALA A 200 14.35 -1.30 4.54
N ALA A 201 14.21 -1.34 5.87
CA ALA A 201 15.33 -1.13 6.80
C ALA A 201 16.45 -2.16 6.59
N ARG A 202 16.09 -3.44 6.49
CA ARG A 202 17.06 -4.54 6.31
C ARG A 202 17.74 -4.50 4.95
N MET A 203 16.96 -4.30 3.89
CA MET A 203 17.49 -4.15 2.54
C MET A 203 18.44 -2.96 2.44
N LYS A 204 18.18 -1.88 3.19
CA LYS A 204 19.07 -0.71 3.27
C LYS A 204 20.42 -1.02 3.94
N GLU A 205 20.46 -1.91 4.95
CA GLU A 205 21.73 -2.39 5.53
C GLU A 205 22.58 -3.18 4.52
N LEU A 206 21.95 -3.68 3.45
CA LEU A 206 22.56 -4.41 2.34
C LEU A 206 22.70 -3.53 1.06
N ASP A 207 22.68 -2.20 1.22
CA ASP A 207 22.79 -1.20 0.14
C ASP A 207 21.69 -1.26 -0.93
N VAL A 208 20.50 -1.76 -0.58
CA VAL A 208 19.33 -1.80 -1.47
C VAL A 208 18.28 -0.77 -1.03
N THR A 209 17.86 0.08 -1.97
CA THR A 209 16.83 1.08 -1.72
C THR A 209 15.45 0.49 -1.97
N ILE A 210 14.65 0.40 -0.92
CA ILE A 210 13.26 -0.06 -1.00
C ILE A 210 12.31 1.08 -0.69
N ILE A 211 11.32 1.24 -1.55
CA ILE A 211 10.16 2.11 -1.32
C ILE A 211 9.08 1.25 -0.66
N SER A 212 8.51 1.69 0.46
CA SER A 212 7.43 0.96 1.15
C SER A 212 6.07 1.58 0.80
N ALA A 213 5.24 0.84 0.06
CA ALA A 213 3.84 1.23 -0.17
C ALA A 213 3.07 1.13 1.14
N THR A 214 2.34 2.19 1.51
CA THR A 214 1.71 2.26 2.84
C THR A 214 0.45 3.12 2.86
N VAL A 215 -0.40 2.83 3.84
CA VAL A 215 -1.52 3.66 4.28
C VAL A 215 -1.57 3.66 5.80
N ASN A 216 -2.19 4.68 6.40
CA ASN A 216 -2.26 4.82 7.85
C ASN A 216 -3.50 4.08 8.40
N LEU A 217 -3.29 2.89 8.94
CA LEU A 217 -4.36 2.01 9.44
C LEU A 217 -4.39 1.99 10.97
N GLY A 218 -5.06 2.99 11.55
CA GLY A 218 -5.15 3.13 13.01
C GLY A 218 -3.83 3.48 13.70
N ALA A 219 -2.74 3.59 12.95
CA ALA A 219 -1.40 3.97 13.37
C ALA A 219 -0.68 4.77 12.26
N PRO A 220 0.31 5.62 12.60
CA PRO A 220 0.99 6.54 11.69
C PRO A 220 2.14 5.82 10.93
N PHE A 221 1.81 4.84 10.09
CA PHE A 221 2.80 4.02 9.39
C PHE A 221 3.70 4.84 8.46
N SER A 222 3.13 5.75 7.69
CA SER A 222 3.86 6.59 6.73
C SER A 222 4.89 7.48 7.43
N GLU A 223 4.47 8.13 8.52
CA GLU A 223 5.32 8.97 9.35
C GLU A 223 6.41 8.13 10.04
N THR A 224 6.07 6.93 10.51
CA THR A 224 7.03 6.02 11.14
C THR A 224 8.13 5.59 10.17
N ILE A 225 7.77 5.20 8.94
CA ILE A 225 8.73 4.83 7.89
C ILE A 225 9.65 6.02 7.59
N ALA A 226 9.08 7.22 7.42
CA ALA A 226 9.87 8.42 7.16
C ALA A 226 10.82 8.78 8.30
N LEU A 227 10.36 8.71 9.56
CA LEU A 227 11.17 9.04 10.74
C LEU A 227 12.31 8.05 10.99
N ARG A 228 12.21 6.83 10.44
CA ARG A 228 13.30 5.86 10.40
C ARG A 228 14.32 6.14 9.29
N GLY A 229 14.10 7.15 8.44
CA GLY A 229 14.94 7.49 7.31
C GLY A 229 14.75 6.56 6.09
N LEU A 230 13.55 6.01 5.94
CA LEU A 230 13.11 5.15 4.85
C LEU A 230 12.09 5.87 3.96
N LEU A 231 11.76 5.30 2.80
CA LEU A 231 10.90 5.93 1.79
C LEU A 231 9.47 5.38 1.84
N PRO A 232 8.50 6.09 2.46
CA PRO A 232 7.09 5.72 2.34
C PRO A 232 6.51 6.22 1.01
N LEU A 233 5.74 5.38 0.35
CA LEU A 233 4.87 5.77 -0.76
C LEU A 233 3.41 5.59 -0.32
N TYR A 234 2.72 6.71 -0.13
CA TYR A 234 1.33 6.71 0.33
C TYR A 234 0.39 6.29 -0.81
N LEU A 235 0.04 5.01 -0.84
CA LEU A 235 -0.47 4.33 -2.04
C LEU A 235 -1.42 3.20 -1.62
N THR A 236 -2.58 3.10 -2.27
CA THR A 236 -3.50 1.97 -2.11
C THR A 236 -3.31 0.95 -3.24
N ILE A 237 -3.72 -0.30 -3.02
CA ILE A 237 -3.69 -1.36 -4.06
C ILE A 237 -4.61 -1.10 -5.25
N ASN A 238 -5.51 -0.13 -5.12
CA ASN A 238 -6.46 0.22 -6.17
C ASN A 238 -5.84 1.13 -7.25
N GLN A 239 -4.62 1.60 -7.00
CA GLN A 239 -3.90 2.55 -7.83
C GLN A 239 -2.89 1.80 -8.70
N ARG A 240 -2.76 2.26 -9.94
CA ARG A 240 -1.62 1.88 -10.77
C ARG A 240 -0.34 2.41 -10.12
N LEU A 241 0.68 1.58 -10.01
CA LEU A 241 1.97 1.92 -9.46
C LEU A 241 2.57 3.13 -10.20
N PRO A 242 2.96 4.21 -9.49
CA PRO A 242 3.46 5.44 -10.09
C PRO A 242 4.95 5.32 -10.49
N PHE A 243 5.36 4.16 -11.00
CA PHE A 243 6.68 3.92 -11.56
C PHE A 243 6.60 3.80 -13.08
N PHE A 244 7.66 4.22 -13.77
CA PHE A 244 7.80 3.93 -15.19
C PHE A 244 8.06 2.43 -15.41
N ASP A 245 7.75 1.94 -16.60
CA ASP A 245 7.84 0.52 -16.94
C ASP A 245 9.30 0.04 -16.85
N ASN A 246 9.50 -1.20 -16.40
CA ASN A 246 10.81 -1.85 -16.31
C ASN A 246 11.86 -1.06 -15.49
N THR A 247 11.49 -0.52 -14.33
CA THR A 247 12.40 0.29 -13.51
C THR A 247 12.88 -0.39 -12.23
N LEU A 248 12.13 -1.32 -11.66
CA LEU A 248 12.44 -1.97 -10.39
C LEU A 248 13.16 -3.31 -10.56
N ASP A 249 14.03 -3.67 -9.63
CA ASP A 249 14.73 -4.95 -9.61
C ASP A 249 13.96 -6.02 -8.83
N ILE A 250 13.20 -5.60 -7.81
CA ILE A 250 12.44 -6.47 -6.93
C ILE A 250 11.12 -5.82 -6.47
N ILE A 251 10.07 -6.63 -6.38
CA ILE A 251 8.86 -6.34 -5.60
C ILE A 251 8.77 -7.38 -4.49
N HIS A 252 8.57 -6.91 -3.27
CA HIS A 252 8.36 -7.74 -2.09
C HIS A 252 6.95 -7.55 -1.56
N SER A 253 6.31 -8.63 -1.12
CA SER A 253 5.01 -8.59 -0.44
C SER A 253 4.90 -9.69 0.61
N THR A 254 4.56 -9.31 1.84
CA THR A 254 4.23 -10.25 2.92
C THR A 254 2.89 -9.91 3.55
N ARG A 255 2.00 -10.92 3.67
CA ARG A 255 0.66 -10.87 4.29
C ARG A 255 -0.28 -9.82 3.72
N PHE A 256 0.12 -9.12 2.67
CA PHE A 256 -0.67 -8.10 2.01
C PHE A 256 -1.78 -8.77 1.19
N LEU A 257 -1.37 -9.64 0.26
CA LEU A 257 -2.25 -10.51 -0.50
C LEU A 257 -3.04 -11.40 0.47
N ASP A 258 -4.36 -11.29 0.39
CA ASP A 258 -5.27 -11.82 1.39
C ASP A 258 -6.59 -12.22 0.73
N GLY A 259 -7.33 -13.13 1.36
CA GLY A 259 -8.41 -13.88 0.73
C GLY A 259 -9.62 -13.04 0.34
N TRP A 260 -9.64 -11.75 0.66
CA TRP A 260 -10.65 -10.79 0.23
C TRP A 260 -10.43 -10.29 -1.20
N ILE A 261 -9.19 -10.33 -1.72
CA ILE A 261 -8.83 -9.78 -3.04
C ILE A 261 -9.55 -10.54 -4.15
N ASP A 262 -10.34 -9.81 -4.94
CA ASP A 262 -11.00 -10.31 -6.16
C ASP A 262 -10.00 -10.84 -7.19
N ILE A 263 -10.38 -11.84 -7.98
CA ILE A 263 -9.46 -12.46 -8.95
C ILE A 263 -9.10 -11.50 -10.07
N VAL A 264 -10.07 -10.73 -10.59
CA VAL A 264 -9.80 -9.74 -11.65
C VAL A 264 -8.93 -8.61 -11.11
N LEU A 265 -9.14 -8.22 -9.85
CA LEU A 265 -8.24 -7.27 -9.19
C LEU A 265 -6.82 -7.83 -9.05
N LEU A 266 -6.68 -9.09 -8.64
CA LEU A 266 -5.38 -9.75 -8.51
C LEU A 266 -4.64 -9.74 -9.86
N ASP A 267 -5.33 -10.04 -10.96
CA ASP A 267 -4.73 -9.98 -12.29
C ASP A 267 -4.19 -8.59 -12.61
N PHE A 268 -5.00 -7.53 -12.42
CA PHE A 268 -4.55 -6.16 -12.64
C PHE A 268 -3.32 -5.80 -11.78
N VAL A 269 -3.30 -6.24 -10.52
CA VAL A 269 -2.16 -6.03 -9.62
C VAL A 269 -0.91 -6.73 -10.16
N LEU A 270 -1.03 -8.00 -10.56
CA LEU A 270 0.10 -8.79 -11.04
C LEU A 270 0.65 -8.25 -12.37
N TYR A 271 -0.21 -7.84 -13.31
CA TYR A 271 0.24 -7.19 -14.54
C TYR A 271 0.89 -5.83 -14.28
N ASP A 272 0.43 -5.08 -13.29
CA ASP A 272 1.06 -3.80 -12.94
C ASP A 272 2.40 -3.98 -12.20
N TRP A 273 2.54 -5.07 -11.44
CA TRP A 273 3.80 -5.49 -10.82
C TRP A 273 4.81 -5.96 -11.88
N ASP A 274 4.39 -6.82 -12.80
CA ASP A 274 5.19 -7.24 -13.96
C ASP A 274 5.67 -6.03 -14.76
N ARG A 275 4.77 -5.10 -15.08
CA ARG A 275 5.08 -3.87 -15.83
C ARG A 275 6.25 -3.07 -15.23
N VAL A 276 6.30 -2.90 -13.90
CA VAL A 276 7.34 -2.08 -13.26
C VAL A 276 8.62 -2.85 -13.00
N LEU A 277 8.57 -4.19 -12.95
CA LEU A 277 9.75 -5.03 -12.84
C LEU A 277 10.55 -5.01 -14.15
N ARG A 278 11.87 -4.89 -14.03
CA ARG A 278 12.79 -5.06 -15.18
C ARG A 278 12.71 -6.49 -15.72
N PRO A 279 13.17 -6.73 -16.97
CA PRO A 279 13.39 -8.09 -17.45
C PRO A 279 14.20 -8.94 -16.47
N GLY A 280 13.64 -10.09 -16.11
CA GLY A 280 14.18 -10.99 -15.10
C GLY A 280 14.05 -10.50 -13.66
N GLY A 281 13.36 -9.39 -13.38
CA GLY A 281 13.07 -8.86 -12.04
C GLY A 281 12.45 -9.91 -11.11
N LEU A 282 12.61 -9.72 -9.80
CA LEU A 282 12.12 -10.70 -8.82
C LEU A 282 10.80 -10.24 -8.20
N LEU A 283 9.79 -11.11 -8.21
CA LEU A 283 8.67 -11.02 -7.29
C LEU A 283 8.93 -11.96 -6.12
N TRP A 284 9.08 -11.37 -4.93
CA TRP A 284 9.26 -12.10 -3.68
C TRP A 284 7.97 -12.02 -2.85
N ILE A 285 7.26 -13.15 -2.75
CA ILE A 285 6.11 -13.31 -1.86
C ILE A 285 6.49 -14.24 -0.71
N ASP A 286 6.56 -13.71 0.50
CA ASP A 286 6.83 -14.50 1.71
C ASP A 286 5.64 -15.38 2.10
N SER A 287 4.50 -14.73 2.30
CA SER A 287 3.28 -15.36 2.78
C SER A 287 2.07 -14.54 2.34
N PHE A 288 0.97 -15.23 2.08
CA PHE A 288 -0.31 -14.62 1.74
C PHE A 288 -1.43 -15.47 2.32
N PHE A 289 -2.59 -14.87 2.53
CA PHE A 289 -3.76 -15.58 3.03
C PHE A 289 -4.71 -15.88 1.88
N CYS A 290 -5.11 -17.14 1.72
CA CYS A 290 -6.17 -17.50 0.79
C CYS A 290 -6.96 -18.69 1.36
N LYS A 291 -8.18 -18.92 0.84
CA LYS A 291 -8.86 -20.20 1.10
C LYS A 291 -8.12 -21.29 0.33
N LYS A 292 -8.01 -22.49 0.90
CA LYS A 292 -7.32 -23.64 0.27
C LYS A 292 -7.78 -23.91 -1.17
N LYS A 293 -9.09 -23.77 -1.44
CA LYS A 293 -9.67 -23.96 -2.78
C LYS A 293 -9.20 -22.92 -3.82
N ASP A 294 -8.75 -21.76 -3.36
CA ASP A 294 -8.34 -20.65 -4.20
C ASP A 294 -6.82 -20.65 -4.45
N LEU A 295 -6.06 -21.52 -3.76
CA LEU A 295 -4.60 -21.57 -3.84
C LEU A 295 -4.08 -21.76 -5.27
N GLY A 296 -4.72 -22.65 -6.05
CA GLY A 296 -4.36 -22.87 -7.46
C GLY A 296 -4.41 -21.58 -8.27
N VAL A 297 -5.49 -20.79 -8.12
CA VAL A 297 -5.66 -19.51 -8.84
C VAL A 297 -4.54 -18.52 -8.51
N TYR A 298 -4.13 -18.43 -7.24
CA TYR A 298 -3.01 -17.56 -6.85
C TYR A 298 -1.69 -18.05 -7.44
N LEU A 299 -1.39 -19.35 -7.35
CA LEU A 299 -0.15 -19.92 -7.90
C LEU A 299 -0.09 -19.80 -9.42
N ASP A 300 -1.21 -20.01 -10.11
CA ASP A 300 -1.32 -19.83 -11.55
C ASP A 300 -1.06 -18.37 -11.92
N GLY A 301 -1.68 -17.41 -11.22
CA GLY A 301 -1.43 -15.98 -11.43
C GLY A 301 0.03 -15.57 -11.18
N PHE A 302 0.69 -16.13 -10.16
CA PHE A 302 2.12 -15.88 -9.94
C PHE A 302 2.99 -16.52 -11.04
N GLY A 303 2.55 -17.65 -11.58
CA GLY A 303 3.23 -18.36 -12.67
C GLY A 303 3.10 -17.69 -14.04
N THR A 304 2.03 -16.91 -14.27
CA THR A 304 1.75 -16.23 -15.54
C THR A 304 2.55 -14.95 -15.75
N MET A 305 3.25 -14.42 -14.74
CA MET A 305 4.20 -13.30 -14.91
C MET A 305 5.50 -13.70 -15.65
N LYS A 306 5.44 -14.74 -16.48
CA LYS A 306 6.47 -15.02 -17.49
C LYS A 306 6.00 -14.38 -18.79
N PRO A 307 6.73 -13.40 -19.34
CA PRO A 307 6.35 -12.85 -20.63
C PRO A 307 6.32 -13.99 -21.66
N PRO A 308 5.35 -14.00 -22.59
CA PRO A 308 5.48 -14.83 -23.77
C PRO A 308 6.81 -14.49 -24.45
N ALA A 309 7.52 -15.51 -24.94
CA ALA A 309 8.77 -15.30 -25.68
C ALA A 309 8.52 -14.23 -26.75
N ALA A 310 9.34 -13.18 -26.76
CA ALA A 310 9.24 -12.15 -27.78
C ALA A 310 9.33 -12.82 -29.16
N PRO A 311 8.48 -12.46 -30.13
CA PRO A 311 8.65 -12.95 -31.49
C PRO A 311 10.06 -12.56 -31.95
N GLU A 312 10.83 -13.56 -32.39
CA GLU A 312 12.14 -13.33 -33.01
C GLU A 312 11.94 -12.35 -34.17
N SER A 313 12.62 -11.20 -34.10
CA SER A 313 12.65 -10.19 -35.16
C SER A 313 13.60 -10.59 -36.27
#